data_AF-A0A9Q0GZX3-F1
#
_entry.id   AF-A0A9Q0GZX3-F1
#
_cell.length_a   1.000
_cell.length_b   1.000
_cell.length_c   1.000
_cell.angle_alpha   90.00
_cell.angle_beta   90.00
_cell.angle_gamma   90.00
#
_symmetry.space_group_name_H-M   'P 1'
#
loop_
_entity.id
_entity.type
_entity.pdbx_description
1 polymer ?
#
loop_
_entity_poly.entity_id
_entity_poly.type
_entity_poly.pdbx_seq_one_letter_code
_entity_poly.pdbx_strand_id
1 'polypeptide(L)'
;MADGGLTVLDGSRLSAVDPCLPETDEPFTGTQVLEIAESQIASSLFGLSLPENLKLDALKRINVDIESFLDTKLDREQASSKLKDYVIAIASELKDDPLVVAILDGSPLKLFLEDEDDFAMLAENLFTDLDTQDTGKIRANQIRNALVRMGVEMGVPSFSVFPRLEDILKEYKAEGEESLGQAQFAQLLQNVLQGLVDALAEKHVVVIQNIKVINGSKLKKLMADEKKLDDEIGKIFQDQCASGEGRASTEIIRSYLEKNGPNLGLPPSEANEAVSLLYDQVFADVGGKNIKKLDKDEFGGIVKDILEKFAEQLEANPVFHDLDG
;
A
#
# COMPACT_ATOMS: atom_id res chain seq x y z
N MET A 1 -15.98 11.03 -7.34
CA MET A 1 -15.06 9.89 -7.44
C MET A 1 -15.29 9.10 -6.17
N ALA A 2 -15.88 7.92 -6.27
CA ALA A 2 -16.10 7.06 -5.10
C ALA A 2 -14.72 6.68 -4.56
N ASP A 3 -14.40 7.18 -3.37
CA ASP A 3 -13.18 6.81 -2.65
C ASP A 3 -13.33 5.32 -2.31
N GLY A 4 -12.73 4.46 -3.13
CA GLY A 4 -13.05 3.04 -3.28
C GLY A 4 -12.65 2.16 -2.10
N GLY A 5 -13.04 2.51 -0.88
CA GLY A 5 -12.79 1.73 0.33
C GLY A 5 -11.31 1.50 0.65
N LEU A 6 -10.41 2.27 0.04
CA LEU A 6 -8.97 2.15 0.26
C LEU A 6 -8.56 2.82 1.58
N THR A 7 -7.74 2.13 2.35
CA THR A 7 -7.20 2.59 3.62
C THR A 7 -5.69 2.55 3.58
N VAL A 8 -5.04 3.64 3.98
CA VAL A 8 -3.57 3.70 4.13
C VAL A 8 -3.21 3.25 5.55
N LEU A 9 -2.31 2.28 5.64
CA LEU A 9 -1.72 1.77 6.88
C LEU A 9 -0.30 2.32 7.00
N ASP A 10 -0.15 3.42 7.74
CA ASP A 10 1.10 4.17 7.96
C ASP A 10 1.76 3.87 9.32
N GLY A 11 1.28 2.85 10.03
CA GLY A 11 1.78 2.46 11.36
C GLY A 11 1.25 3.31 12.53
N SER A 12 0.47 4.37 12.29
CA SER A 12 -0.12 5.21 13.35
C SER A 12 -1.02 4.43 14.31
N ARG A 13 -1.73 3.43 13.79
CA ARG A 13 -2.56 2.52 14.60
C ARG A 13 -1.75 1.64 15.53
N LEU A 14 -0.53 1.29 15.17
CA LEU A 14 0.34 0.43 15.96
C LEU A 14 1.12 1.22 17.02
N SER A 15 1.49 2.47 16.74
CA SER A 15 2.20 3.31 17.70
C SER A 15 1.34 3.68 18.92
N ALA A 16 0.02 3.58 18.81
CA ALA A 16 -0.94 3.80 19.90
C ALA A 16 -1.27 2.52 20.71
N VAL A 17 -0.82 1.34 20.26
CA VAL A 17 -1.12 0.06 20.91
C VAL A 17 -0.08 -0.21 22.00
N ASP A 18 -0.55 -0.61 23.19
CA ASP A 18 0.31 -1.16 24.24
C ASP A 18 0.22 -2.68 24.21
N PRO A 19 1.18 -3.37 23.57
CA PRO A 19 1.06 -4.80 23.36
C PRO A 19 1.27 -5.56 24.68
N CYS A 20 0.40 -6.52 24.93
CA CYS A 20 0.31 -7.23 26.21
C CYS A 20 0.64 -8.72 26.06
N LEU A 21 1.39 -9.27 27.01
CA LEU A 21 1.61 -10.71 27.09
C LEU A 21 0.48 -11.40 27.87
N PRO A 22 0.12 -12.65 27.52
CA PRO A 22 -0.80 -13.44 28.33
C PRO A 22 -0.24 -13.69 29.73
N GLU A 23 -1.12 -13.89 30.71
CA GLU A 23 -0.71 -14.21 32.08
C GLU A 23 -0.28 -15.67 32.20
N THR A 24 1.04 -15.89 32.16
CA THR A 24 1.65 -17.22 32.35
C THR A 24 2.89 -17.13 33.24
N ASP A 25 3.11 -18.16 34.05
CA ASP A 25 4.34 -18.30 34.88
C ASP A 25 5.49 -18.97 34.11
N GLU A 26 5.24 -19.44 32.90
CA GLU A 26 6.25 -20.06 32.04
C GLU A 26 7.05 -19.01 31.25
N PRO A 27 8.35 -19.23 31.02
CA PRO A 27 9.16 -18.37 30.17
C PRO A 27 8.71 -18.45 28.71
N PHE A 28 8.77 -17.31 28.01
CA PHE A 28 8.39 -17.23 26.60
C PHE A 28 9.58 -17.57 25.70
N THR A 29 9.32 -18.20 24.56
CA THR A 29 10.33 -18.30 23.50
C THR A 29 10.24 -17.09 22.57
N GLY A 30 11.32 -16.76 21.85
CA GLY A 30 11.30 -15.71 20.83
C GLY A 30 10.19 -15.93 19.79
N THR A 31 9.97 -17.18 19.38
CA THR A 31 8.86 -17.56 18.48
C THR A 31 7.50 -17.18 19.06
N GLN A 32 7.23 -17.50 20.33
CA GLN A 32 5.96 -17.16 20.97
C GLN A 32 5.75 -15.65 21.07
N VAL A 33 6.83 -14.89 21.35
CA VAL A 33 6.76 -13.42 21.39
C VAL A 33 6.38 -12.86 20.02
N LEU A 34 6.96 -13.37 18.94
CA LEU A 34 6.64 -12.93 17.57
C LEU A 34 5.22 -13.32 17.17
N GLU A 35 4.77 -14.55 17.47
CA GLU A 35 3.39 -14.98 17.18
C GLU A 35 2.35 -14.10 17.89
N ILE A 36 2.60 -13.76 19.16
CA ILE A 36 1.74 -12.85 19.93
C ILE A 36 1.76 -11.45 19.31
N ALA A 37 2.94 -10.96 18.91
CA ALA A 37 3.08 -9.66 18.26
C ALA A 37 2.30 -9.61 16.95
N GLU A 38 2.48 -10.60 16.07
CA GLU A 38 1.81 -10.70 14.78
C GLU A 38 0.29 -10.79 14.95
N SER A 39 -0.20 -11.54 15.94
CA SER A 39 -1.63 -11.61 16.25
C SER A 39 -2.21 -10.26 16.69
N GLN A 40 -1.49 -9.51 17.53
CA GLN A 40 -1.91 -8.18 17.98
C GLN A 40 -1.85 -7.16 16.86
N ILE A 41 -0.77 -7.17 16.07
CA ILE A 41 -0.62 -6.32 14.90
C ILE A 41 -1.74 -6.59 13.89
N ALA A 42 -2.00 -7.86 13.57
CA ALA A 42 -3.09 -8.24 12.69
C ALA A 42 -4.41 -7.70 13.23
N SER A 43 -4.70 -7.87 14.51
CA SER A 43 -5.93 -7.34 15.13
C SER A 43 -6.06 -5.82 15.00
N SER A 44 -4.95 -5.07 15.16
CA SER A 44 -4.92 -3.62 14.97
C SER A 44 -5.01 -3.18 13.51
N LEU A 45 -4.65 -4.05 12.57
CA LEU A 45 -4.65 -3.83 11.12
C LEU A 45 -5.73 -4.67 10.42
N PHE A 46 -6.91 -4.78 11.03
CA PHE A 46 -8.10 -5.40 10.41
C PHE A 46 -7.94 -6.88 10.05
N GLY A 47 -7.10 -7.63 10.76
CA GLY A 47 -6.78 -9.03 10.49
C GLY A 47 -5.79 -9.24 9.34
N LEU A 48 -5.11 -8.18 8.88
CA LEU A 48 -4.13 -8.27 7.81
C LEU A 48 -2.92 -9.11 8.21
N SER A 49 -2.56 -10.06 7.35
CA SER A 49 -1.25 -10.72 7.43
C SER A 49 -0.19 -9.82 6.78
N LEU A 50 0.83 -9.45 7.55
CA LEU A 50 1.90 -8.58 7.06
C LEU A 50 2.76 -9.29 6.00
N PRO A 51 3.27 -8.54 5.00
CA PRO A 51 4.29 -9.03 4.08
C PRO A 51 5.58 -9.47 4.79
N GLU A 52 6.20 -10.56 4.32
CA GLU A 52 7.40 -11.15 4.93
C GLU A 52 8.62 -10.21 4.90
N ASN A 53 8.78 -9.40 3.86
CA ASN A 53 9.83 -8.39 3.79
C ASN A 53 9.72 -7.38 4.95
N LEU A 54 8.50 -6.95 5.27
CA LEU A 54 8.25 -6.00 6.35
C LEU A 54 8.58 -6.62 7.71
N LYS A 55 8.21 -7.89 7.92
CA LYS A 55 8.56 -8.64 9.14
C LYS A 55 10.08 -8.73 9.31
N LEU A 56 10.80 -9.08 8.23
CA LEU A 56 12.26 -9.22 8.25
C LEU A 56 12.96 -7.88 8.52
N ASP A 57 12.49 -6.78 7.94
CA ASP A 57 13.09 -5.47 8.15
C ASP A 57 12.88 -4.96 9.59
N ALA A 58 11.70 -5.22 10.18
CA ALA A 58 11.48 -4.98 11.60
C ALA A 58 12.38 -5.83 12.52
N LEU A 59 12.61 -7.10 12.19
CA LEU A 59 13.53 -7.98 12.92
C LEU A 59 14.98 -7.45 12.86
N LYS A 60 15.42 -6.94 11.71
CA LYS A 60 16.75 -6.32 11.59
C LYS A 60 16.87 -5.07 12.48
N ARG A 61 15.81 -4.28 12.62
CA ARG A 61 15.81 -3.06 13.45
C ARG A 61 15.93 -3.34 14.94
N ILE A 62 15.37 -4.44 15.43
CA ILE A 62 15.50 -4.82 16.85
C ILE A 62 16.88 -5.42 17.18
N ASN A 63 17.79 -5.49 16.19
CA ASN A 63 19.17 -5.99 16.29
C ASN A 63 19.25 -7.37 16.94
N VAL A 64 18.37 -8.26 16.49
CA VAL A 64 18.26 -9.62 16.97
C VAL A 64 18.81 -10.56 15.92
N ASP A 65 19.66 -11.49 16.34
CA ASP A 65 20.05 -12.62 15.50
C ASP A 65 18.87 -13.62 15.43
N ILE A 66 18.26 -13.72 14.26
CA ILE A 66 16.98 -14.42 14.06
C ILE A 66 17.09 -15.88 14.48
N GLU A 67 18.17 -16.57 14.11
CA GLU A 67 18.33 -18.00 14.38
C GLU A 67 18.47 -18.29 15.88
N SER A 68 19.22 -17.47 16.62
CA SER A 68 19.40 -17.67 18.05
C SER A 68 18.19 -17.19 18.88
N PHE A 69 17.46 -16.18 18.40
CA PHE A 69 16.35 -15.59 19.13
C PHE A 69 15.12 -16.49 19.24
N LEU A 70 14.79 -17.22 18.18
CA LEU A 70 13.58 -18.05 18.13
C LEU A 70 13.51 -19.06 19.29
N ASP A 71 14.64 -19.68 19.61
CA ASP A 71 14.76 -20.67 20.70
C ASP A 71 15.17 -20.07 22.05
N THR A 72 15.45 -18.76 22.10
CA THR A 72 15.84 -18.11 23.35
C THR A 72 14.66 -18.04 24.31
N LYS A 73 14.88 -18.52 25.54
CA LYS A 73 13.92 -18.38 26.64
C LYS A 73 14.08 -16.99 27.27
N LEU A 74 13.00 -16.24 27.24
CA LEU A 74 12.88 -14.89 27.77
C LEU A 74 12.00 -14.91 29.02
N ASP A 75 12.42 -14.18 30.04
CA ASP A 75 11.52 -13.83 31.13
C ASP A 75 10.45 -12.84 30.65
N ARG A 76 9.44 -12.58 31.49
CA ARG A 76 8.30 -11.74 31.13
C ARG A 76 8.69 -10.30 30.79
N GLU A 77 9.69 -9.74 31.48
CA GLU A 77 10.14 -8.37 31.24
C GLU A 77 10.87 -8.26 29.90
N GLN A 78 11.77 -9.20 29.63
CA GLN A 78 12.49 -9.30 28.35
C GLN A 78 11.53 -9.55 27.19
N ALA A 79 10.60 -10.49 27.35
CA ALA A 79 9.58 -10.78 26.35
C ALA A 79 8.70 -9.57 26.06
N SER A 80 8.26 -8.84 27.10
CA SER A 80 7.44 -7.64 26.94
C SER A 80 8.20 -6.51 26.26
N SER A 81 9.47 -6.30 26.63
CA SER A 81 10.33 -5.33 25.95
C SER A 81 10.49 -5.68 24.47
N LYS A 82 10.80 -6.93 24.14
CA LYS A 82 11.00 -7.37 22.75
C LYS A 82 9.72 -7.31 21.91
N LEU A 83 8.57 -7.62 22.53
CA LEU A 83 7.25 -7.45 21.93
C LEU A 83 7.01 -5.98 21.54
N LYS A 84 7.26 -5.05 22.47
CA LYS A 84 7.11 -3.61 22.24
C LYS A 84 8.07 -3.10 21.17
N ASP A 85 9.34 -3.49 21.27
CA ASP A 85 10.37 -3.12 20.29
C ASP A 85 9.98 -3.56 18.88
N TYR A 86 9.45 -4.79 18.73
CA TYR A 86 9.01 -5.32 17.45
C TYR A 86 7.80 -4.56 16.89
N VAL A 87 6.76 -4.30 17.71
CA VAL A 87 5.59 -3.51 17.27
C VAL A 87 5.99 -2.10 16.85
N ILE A 88 6.89 -1.46 17.60
CA ILE A 88 7.44 -0.13 17.26
C ILE A 88 8.26 -0.19 15.95
N ALA A 89 9.05 -1.25 15.75
CA ALA A 89 9.82 -1.44 14.53
C ALA A 89 8.89 -1.57 13.31
N ILE A 90 7.82 -2.38 13.40
CA ILE A 90 6.78 -2.52 12.37
C ILE A 90 6.09 -1.18 12.09
N ALA A 91 5.67 -0.46 13.14
CA ALA A 91 5.05 0.86 13.00
C ALA A 91 5.98 1.84 12.28
N SER A 92 7.28 1.79 12.58
CA SER A 92 8.29 2.62 11.92
C SER A 92 8.53 2.21 10.46
N GLU A 93 8.46 0.91 10.12
CA GLU A 93 8.54 0.44 8.73
C GLU A 93 7.33 0.94 7.93
N LEU A 94 6.12 0.81 8.48
CA LEU A 94 4.90 1.29 7.83
C LEU A 94 4.86 2.82 7.71
N LYS A 95 5.50 3.55 8.62
CA LYS A 95 5.64 5.00 8.50
C LYS A 95 6.50 5.40 7.29
N ASP A 96 7.61 4.67 7.11
CA ASP A 96 8.55 4.87 6.00
C ASP A 96 7.95 4.35 4.68
N ASP A 97 7.21 3.25 4.73
CA ASP A 97 6.67 2.53 3.59
C ASP A 97 5.23 2.05 3.86
N PRO A 98 4.23 2.95 3.74
CA PRO A 98 2.84 2.63 4.05
C PRO A 98 2.25 1.60 3.10
N LEU A 99 1.34 0.77 3.62
CA LEU A 99 0.57 -0.17 2.80
C LEU A 99 -0.80 0.43 2.47
N VAL A 100 -1.24 0.29 1.23
CA VAL A 100 -2.64 0.57 0.85
C VAL A 100 -3.41 -0.73 0.88
N VAL A 101 -4.55 -0.75 1.57
CA VAL A 101 -5.41 -1.93 1.65
C VAL A 101 -6.84 -1.59 1.26
N ALA A 102 -7.52 -2.54 0.61
CA ALA A 102 -8.97 -2.51 0.42
C ALA A 102 -9.61 -3.37 1.51
N ILE A 103 -10.56 -2.79 2.25
CA ILE A 103 -11.35 -3.51 3.26
C ILE A 103 -12.69 -3.86 2.64
N LEU A 104 -12.90 -5.14 2.40
CA LEU A 104 -14.09 -5.70 1.77
C LEU A 104 -15.02 -6.24 2.85
N ASP A 105 -15.98 -5.42 3.25
CA ASP A 105 -16.98 -5.70 4.29
C ASP A 105 -18.41 -5.85 3.73
N GLY A 106 -18.56 -5.76 2.40
CA GLY A 106 -19.83 -5.81 1.70
C GLY A 106 -20.56 -4.46 1.60
N SER A 107 -20.09 -3.41 2.29
CA SER A 107 -20.74 -2.09 2.28
C SER A 107 -20.84 -1.47 0.87
N PRO A 108 -19.79 -1.49 0.03
CA PRO A 108 -19.88 -0.96 -1.34
C PRO A 108 -20.89 -1.72 -2.20
N LEU A 109 -20.89 -3.05 -2.11
CA LEU A 109 -21.84 -3.90 -2.84
C LEU A 109 -23.28 -3.67 -2.40
N LYS A 110 -23.50 -3.45 -1.10
CA LYS A 110 -24.81 -3.14 -0.56
C LYS A 110 -25.37 -1.84 -1.13
N LEU A 111 -24.54 -0.80 -1.28
CA LEU A 111 -24.97 0.46 -1.90
C LEU A 111 -25.46 0.24 -3.33
N PHE A 112 -24.76 -0.58 -4.13
CA PHE A 112 -25.22 -0.92 -5.48
C PHE A 112 -26.54 -1.69 -5.48
N LEU A 113 -26.79 -2.54 -4.49
CA LEU A 113 -28.02 -3.33 -4.40
C LEU A 113 -29.22 -2.52 -3.88
N GLU A 114 -28.97 -1.42 -3.16
CA GLU A 114 -30.02 -0.56 -2.60
C GLU A 114 -30.65 0.38 -3.64
N ASP A 115 -29.91 0.74 -4.70
CA ASP A 115 -30.41 1.54 -5.83
C ASP A 115 -30.67 0.65 -7.06
N GLU A 116 -31.95 0.50 -7.41
CA GLU A 116 -32.39 -0.37 -8.52
C GLU A 116 -31.85 0.09 -9.88
N ASP A 117 -31.72 1.40 -10.10
CA ASP A 117 -31.23 1.95 -11.37
C ASP A 117 -29.71 1.72 -11.50
N ASP A 118 -28.95 1.94 -10.43
CA ASP A 118 -27.50 1.67 -10.41
C ASP A 118 -27.21 0.17 -10.61
N PHE A 119 -27.96 -0.70 -9.93
CA PHE A 119 -27.83 -2.14 -10.13
C PHE A 119 -28.18 -2.55 -11.56
N ALA A 120 -29.28 -2.03 -12.12
CA ALA A 120 -29.71 -2.36 -13.47
C ALA A 120 -28.65 -1.97 -14.51
N MET A 121 -28.07 -0.78 -14.38
CA MET A 121 -26.97 -0.32 -15.24
C MET A 121 -25.73 -1.21 -15.10
N LEU A 122 -25.33 -1.57 -13.88
CA LEU A 122 -24.19 -2.48 -13.65
C LEU A 122 -24.43 -3.85 -14.30
N ALA A 123 -25.60 -4.45 -14.05
CA ALA A 123 -25.95 -5.76 -14.58
C ALA A 123 -26.04 -5.78 -16.11
N GLU A 124 -26.58 -4.71 -16.71
CA GLU A 124 -26.60 -4.52 -18.16
C GLU A 124 -25.18 -4.42 -18.74
N ASN A 125 -24.34 -3.55 -18.19
CA ASN A 125 -22.96 -3.37 -18.64
C ASN A 125 -22.19 -4.70 -18.59
N LEU A 126 -22.27 -5.42 -17.47
CA LEU A 126 -21.63 -6.72 -17.31
C LEU A 126 -22.17 -7.77 -18.28
N PHE A 127 -23.48 -7.77 -18.54
CA PHE A 127 -24.09 -8.71 -19.48
C PHE A 127 -23.58 -8.47 -20.91
N THR A 128 -23.62 -7.23 -21.39
CA THR A 128 -23.15 -6.84 -22.72
C THR A 128 -21.67 -7.19 -22.91
N ASP A 129 -20.87 -6.93 -21.87
CA ASP A 129 -19.45 -7.25 -21.83
C ASP A 129 -19.12 -8.75 -21.93
N LEU A 130 -20.02 -9.60 -21.41
CA LEU A 130 -19.87 -11.05 -21.40
C LEU A 130 -20.51 -11.71 -22.64
N ASP A 131 -21.58 -11.13 -23.20
CA ASP A 131 -22.21 -11.56 -24.45
C ASP A 131 -21.46 -11.05 -25.68
N THR A 132 -20.18 -11.39 -25.76
CA THR A 132 -19.28 -10.99 -26.86
C THR A 132 -19.74 -11.41 -28.27
N GLN A 133 -20.69 -12.35 -28.35
CA GLN A 133 -21.26 -12.84 -29.61
C GLN A 133 -22.62 -12.21 -29.94
N ASP A 134 -23.11 -11.28 -29.09
CA ASP A 134 -24.39 -10.59 -29.23
C ASP A 134 -25.56 -11.54 -29.50
N THR A 135 -25.59 -12.63 -28.73
CA THR A 135 -26.60 -13.68 -28.87
C THR A 135 -27.88 -13.37 -28.10
N GLY A 136 -27.84 -12.35 -27.23
CA GLY A 136 -28.86 -12.00 -26.25
C GLY A 136 -28.92 -12.98 -25.08
N LYS A 137 -27.93 -13.89 -24.94
CA LYS A 137 -27.90 -14.90 -23.88
C LYS A 137 -26.50 -15.32 -23.48
N ILE A 138 -26.28 -15.52 -22.18
CA ILE A 138 -25.01 -16.04 -21.64
C ILE A 138 -25.24 -17.23 -20.72
N ARG A 139 -24.20 -18.05 -20.49
CA ARG A 139 -24.30 -19.19 -19.56
C ARG A 139 -24.30 -18.71 -18.11
N ALA A 140 -25.00 -19.40 -17.21
CA ALA A 140 -25.02 -19.06 -15.79
C ALA A 140 -23.60 -18.99 -15.17
N ASN A 141 -22.69 -19.88 -15.57
CA ASN A 141 -21.29 -19.84 -15.15
C ASN A 141 -20.52 -18.56 -15.50
N GLN A 142 -21.08 -17.67 -16.33
CA GLN A 142 -20.51 -16.35 -16.59
C GLN A 142 -20.65 -15.38 -15.41
N ILE A 143 -21.50 -15.69 -14.41
CA ILE A 143 -21.54 -14.93 -13.14
C ILE A 143 -20.16 -14.88 -12.49
N ARG A 144 -19.41 -15.97 -12.55
CA ARG A 144 -18.02 -16.01 -12.06
C ARG A 144 -17.15 -14.94 -12.75
N ASN A 145 -17.27 -14.82 -14.07
CA ASN A 145 -16.52 -13.84 -14.84
C ASN A 145 -17.01 -12.40 -14.58
N ALA A 146 -18.31 -12.22 -14.34
CA ALA A 146 -18.88 -10.95 -13.90
C ALA A 146 -18.26 -10.47 -12.59
N LEU A 147 -18.18 -11.37 -11.58
CA LEU A 147 -17.54 -11.09 -10.30
C LEU A 147 -16.05 -10.77 -10.45
N VAL A 148 -15.33 -11.48 -11.32
CA VAL A 148 -13.92 -11.15 -11.64
C VAL A 148 -13.80 -9.75 -12.25
N ARG A 149 -14.71 -9.36 -13.16
CA ARG A 149 -14.70 -8.03 -13.78
C ARG A 149 -15.02 -6.92 -12.78
N MET A 150 -15.92 -7.17 -11.84
CA MET A 150 -16.21 -6.25 -10.74
C MET A 150 -14.96 -6.04 -9.87
N GLY A 151 -14.30 -7.13 -9.48
CA GLY A 151 -13.02 -7.08 -8.78
C GLY A 151 -13.05 -6.30 -7.47
N VAL A 152 -11.86 -6.07 -6.92
CA VAL A 152 -11.68 -5.45 -5.59
C VAL A 152 -12.19 -4.01 -5.58
N GLU A 153 -12.05 -3.29 -6.70
CA GLU A 153 -12.53 -1.91 -6.87
C GLU A 153 -14.03 -1.77 -6.63
N MET A 154 -14.81 -2.80 -6.99
CA MET A 154 -16.26 -2.84 -6.79
C MET A 154 -16.66 -3.60 -5.52
N GLY A 155 -15.71 -3.93 -4.64
CA GLY A 155 -15.99 -4.63 -3.39
C GLY A 155 -15.98 -6.17 -3.47
N VAL A 156 -15.57 -6.75 -4.61
CA VAL A 156 -15.55 -8.21 -4.83
C VAL A 156 -14.14 -8.78 -4.59
N PRO A 157 -13.95 -9.67 -3.60
CA PRO A 157 -12.66 -10.31 -3.38
C PRO A 157 -12.32 -11.29 -4.49
N SER A 158 -11.03 -11.53 -4.71
CA SER A 158 -10.61 -12.62 -5.60
C SER A 158 -10.90 -14.00 -4.99
N PHE A 159 -11.15 -14.99 -5.83
CA PHE A 159 -11.43 -16.37 -5.42
C PHE A 159 -10.30 -17.03 -4.62
N SER A 160 -9.05 -16.60 -4.83
CA SER A 160 -7.89 -17.10 -4.07
C SER A 160 -7.86 -16.56 -2.64
N VAL A 161 -8.28 -15.32 -2.44
CA VAL A 161 -8.29 -14.66 -1.13
C VAL A 161 -9.56 -14.98 -0.35
N PHE A 162 -10.68 -15.18 -1.04
CA PHE A 162 -11.95 -15.53 -0.41
C PHE A 162 -12.60 -16.79 -1.03
N PRO A 163 -12.14 -18.01 -0.66
CA PRO A 163 -12.67 -19.25 -1.19
C PRO A 163 -14.18 -19.47 -0.95
N ARG A 164 -14.75 -18.84 0.09
CA ARG A 164 -16.20 -18.83 0.36
C ARG A 164 -17.02 -18.29 -0.82
N LEU A 165 -16.42 -17.51 -1.72
CA LEU A 165 -17.09 -17.05 -2.94
C LEU A 165 -17.54 -18.21 -3.84
N GLU A 166 -16.76 -19.30 -3.91
CA GLU A 166 -17.15 -20.49 -4.69
C GLU A 166 -18.35 -21.21 -4.04
N ASP A 167 -18.45 -21.18 -2.71
CA ASP A 167 -19.58 -21.79 -2.00
C ASP A 167 -20.88 -21.02 -2.26
N ILE A 168 -20.81 -19.68 -2.30
CA ILE A 168 -21.93 -18.80 -2.66
C ILE A 168 -22.41 -19.10 -4.10
N LEU A 169 -21.49 -19.21 -5.06
CA LEU A 169 -21.85 -19.53 -6.44
C LEU A 169 -22.60 -20.87 -6.55
N LYS A 170 -22.18 -21.88 -5.77
CA LYS A 170 -22.85 -23.19 -5.70
C LYS A 170 -24.24 -23.11 -5.09
N GLU A 171 -24.39 -22.36 -4.02
CA GLU A 171 -25.67 -22.17 -3.32
C GLU A 171 -26.75 -21.62 -4.25
N TYR A 172 -26.39 -20.60 -5.04
CA TYR A 172 -27.30 -19.98 -6.00
C TYR A 172 -27.32 -20.65 -7.38
N LYS A 173 -26.64 -21.80 -7.54
CA LYS A 173 -26.53 -22.55 -8.81
C LYS A 173 -25.96 -21.73 -9.97
N ALA A 174 -25.10 -20.76 -9.66
CA ALA A 174 -24.47 -19.89 -10.64
C ALA A 174 -23.34 -20.57 -11.44
N GLU A 175 -23.07 -21.86 -11.21
CA GLU A 175 -22.12 -22.67 -11.99
C GLU A 175 -22.77 -23.42 -13.17
N GLY A 176 -24.08 -23.24 -13.36
CA GLY A 176 -24.86 -23.94 -14.39
C GLY A 176 -24.47 -23.61 -15.84
N GLU A 177 -24.86 -24.49 -16.75
CA GLU A 177 -24.69 -24.30 -18.21
C GLU A 177 -25.93 -23.71 -18.88
N GLU A 178 -27.00 -23.46 -18.13
CA GLU A 178 -28.23 -22.87 -18.65
C GLU A 178 -27.97 -21.49 -19.27
N SER A 179 -28.68 -21.22 -20.35
CA SER A 179 -28.59 -19.99 -21.11
C SER A 179 -29.58 -18.97 -20.54
N LEU A 180 -29.05 -17.92 -19.95
CA LEU A 180 -29.77 -16.83 -19.28
C LEU A 180 -29.88 -15.64 -20.23
N GLY A 181 -31.07 -15.07 -20.36
CA GLY A 181 -31.24 -13.71 -20.89
C GLY A 181 -30.86 -12.65 -19.86
N GLN A 182 -30.77 -11.39 -20.28
CA GLN A 182 -30.33 -10.26 -19.44
C GLN A 182 -31.06 -10.17 -18.09
N ALA A 183 -32.40 -10.23 -18.08
CA ALA A 183 -33.17 -10.17 -16.83
C ALA A 183 -32.90 -11.35 -15.89
N GLN A 184 -32.69 -12.56 -16.44
CA GLN A 184 -32.38 -13.74 -15.64
C GLN A 184 -30.96 -13.68 -15.07
N PHE A 185 -30.02 -13.16 -15.86
CA PHE A 185 -28.66 -12.89 -15.41
C PHE A 185 -28.64 -11.86 -14.28
N ALA A 186 -29.33 -10.73 -14.44
CA ALA A 186 -29.42 -9.70 -13.41
C ALA A 186 -29.99 -10.26 -12.09
N GLN A 187 -31.08 -11.04 -12.16
CA GLN A 187 -31.66 -11.67 -10.97
C GLN A 187 -30.69 -12.63 -10.28
N LEU A 188 -29.97 -13.44 -11.05
CA LEU A 188 -28.99 -14.38 -10.50
C LEU A 188 -27.79 -13.64 -9.89
N LEU A 189 -27.29 -12.61 -10.57
CA LEU A 189 -26.21 -11.75 -10.08
C LEU A 189 -26.61 -11.08 -8.77
N GLN A 190 -27.83 -10.53 -8.68
CA GLN A 190 -28.34 -9.89 -7.47
C GLN A 190 -28.31 -10.85 -6.27
N ASN A 191 -28.79 -12.08 -6.46
CA ASN A 191 -28.81 -13.10 -5.40
C ASN A 191 -27.39 -13.47 -4.94
N VAL A 192 -26.46 -13.65 -5.88
CA VAL A 192 -25.06 -13.96 -5.58
C VAL A 192 -24.38 -12.79 -4.86
N LEU A 193 -24.61 -11.56 -5.30
CA LEU A 193 -24.07 -10.37 -4.64
C LEU A 193 -24.65 -10.18 -3.24
N GLN A 194 -25.94 -10.48 -3.03
CA GLN A 194 -26.53 -10.45 -1.69
C GLN A 194 -25.88 -11.48 -0.76
N GLY A 195 -25.69 -12.72 -1.21
CA GLY A 195 -24.97 -13.74 -0.44
C GLY A 195 -23.51 -13.35 -0.16
N LEU A 196 -22.87 -12.65 -1.09
CA LEU A 196 -21.53 -12.09 -0.88
C LEU A 196 -21.52 -10.97 0.17
N VAL A 197 -22.48 -10.05 0.13
CA VAL A 197 -22.64 -9.00 1.15
C VAL A 197 -22.78 -9.62 2.53
N ASP A 198 -23.66 -10.62 2.68
CA ASP A 198 -23.90 -11.28 3.96
C ASP A 198 -22.63 -11.98 4.47
N ALA A 199 -21.91 -12.68 3.58
CA ALA A 199 -20.66 -13.37 3.94
C ALA A 199 -19.52 -12.40 4.32
N LEU A 200 -19.41 -11.25 3.65
CA LEU A 200 -18.41 -10.22 3.97
C LEU A 200 -18.77 -9.45 5.24
N ALA A 201 -20.06 -9.27 5.52
CA ALA A 201 -20.54 -8.68 6.77
C ALA A 201 -20.25 -9.58 7.99
N GLU A 202 -20.28 -10.91 7.83
CA GLU A 202 -19.83 -11.86 8.86
C GLU A 202 -18.33 -11.81 9.08
N LYS A 203 -17.55 -11.76 8.00
CA LYS A 203 -16.09 -11.75 8.03
C LYS A 203 -15.54 -10.96 6.85
N HIS A 204 -15.09 -9.75 7.13
CA HIS A 204 -14.47 -8.89 6.14
C HIS A 204 -13.15 -9.49 5.64
N VAL A 205 -12.77 -9.07 4.44
CA VAL A 205 -11.51 -9.47 3.78
C VAL A 205 -10.66 -8.23 3.57
N VAL A 206 -9.37 -8.32 3.90
CA VAL A 206 -8.42 -7.23 3.67
C VAL A 206 -7.47 -7.63 2.56
N VAL A 207 -7.37 -6.81 1.53
CA VAL A 207 -6.51 -7.05 0.37
C VAL A 207 -5.49 -5.92 0.25
N ILE A 208 -4.20 -6.27 0.30
CA ILE A 208 -3.13 -5.31 0.02
C ILE A 208 -3.17 -4.95 -1.46
N GLN A 209 -3.26 -3.66 -1.76
CA GLN A 209 -3.14 -3.13 -3.10
C GLN A 209 -1.68 -2.88 -3.44
N ASN A 210 -1.31 -3.10 -4.70
CA ASN A 210 0.05 -2.87 -5.19
C ASN A 210 0.31 -1.37 -5.48
N ILE A 211 -0.05 -0.53 -4.51
CA ILE A 211 0.06 0.93 -4.61
C ILE A 211 1.16 1.39 -3.68
N LYS A 212 2.16 2.08 -4.24
CA LYS A 212 3.23 2.71 -3.48
C LYS A 212 2.80 4.09 -2.98
N VAL A 213 2.90 4.31 -1.67
CA VAL A 213 2.66 5.63 -1.06
C VAL A 213 3.98 6.33 -0.83
N ILE A 214 4.12 7.54 -1.37
CA ILE A 214 5.30 8.38 -1.23
C ILE A 214 4.91 9.64 -0.48
N ASN A 215 5.18 9.66 0.82
CA ASN A 215 4.73 10.68 1.78
C ASN A 215 5.88 11.54 2.35
N GLY A 216 7.09 11.43 1.80
CA GLY A 216 8.26 12.18 2.25
C GLY A 216 8.92 11.69 3.55
N SER A 217 8.39 10.65 4.22
CA SER A 217 8.97 10.09 5.45
C SER A 217 10.43 9.62 5.27
N LYS A 218 10.72 8.87 4.20
CA LYS A 218 12.06 8.41 3.84
C LYS A 218 13.02 9.58 3.59
N LEU A 219 12.54 10.67 2.99
CA LEU A 219 13.33 11.89 2.80
C LEU A 219 13.64 12.56 4.14
N LYS A 220 12.66 12.71 5.03
CA LYS A 220 12.90 13.25 6.38
C LYS A 220 13.91 12.40 7.17
N LYS A 221 13.84 11.07 7.02
CA LYS A 221 14.78 10.15 7.63
C LYS A 221 16.20 10.29 7.05
N LEU A 222 16.32 10.46 5.74
CA LEU A 222 17.60 10.76 5.09
C LEU A 222 18.17 12.10 5.59
N MET A 223 17.34 13.13 5.70
CA MET A 223 17.75 14.45 6.19
C MET A 223 18.19 14.45 7.66
N ALA A 224 17.63 13.55 8.49
CA ALA A 224 18.03 13.39 9.88
C ALA A 224 19.36 12.61 10.05
N ASP A 225 19.81 11.88 9.02
CA ASP A 225 21.06 11.13 9.02
C ASP A 225 22.15 11.91 8.26
N GLU A 226 22.84 12.81 8.99
CA GLU A 226 23.85 13.72 8.42
C GLU A 226 24.89 12.98 7.57
N LYS A 227 25.33 11.80 8.00
CA LYS A 227 26.34 11.02 7.29
C LYS A 227 25.82 10.54 5.93
N LYS A 228 24.62 9.94 5.89
CA LYS A 228 24.03 9.49 4.61
C LYS A 228 23.72 10.67 3.70
N LEU A 229 23.22 11.77 4.25
CA LEU A 229 22.93 12.98 3.50
C LEU A 229 24.22 13.55 2.86
N ASP A 230 25.31 13.63 3.61
CA ASP A 230 26.60 14.13 3.10
C ASP A 230 27.22 13.19 2.06
N ASP A 231 27.04 11.87 2.22
CA ASP A 231 27.44 10.86 1.24
C ASP A 231 26.65 11.03 -0.08
N GLU A 232 25.33 11.23 -0.01
CA GLU A 232 24.49 11.50 -1.18
C GLU A 232 24.84 12.84 -1.85
N ILE A 233 25.00 13.92 -1.09
CA ILE A 233 25.47 15.22 -1.60
C ILE A 233 26.82 15.04 -2.32
N GLY A 234 27.72 14.23 -1.76
CA GLY A 234 29.00 13.88 -2.37
C GLY A 234 28.85 13.22 -3.75
N LYS A 235 27.90 12.29 -3.90
CA LYS A 235 27.62 11.63 -5.19
C LYS A 235 27.07 12.61 -6.22
N ILE A 236 26.12 13.46 -5.85
CA ILE A 236 25.54 14.47 -6.75
C ILE A 236 26.64 15.45 -7.21
N PHE A 237 27.51 15.87 -6.30
CA PHE A 237 28.62 16.77 -6.61
C PHE A 237 29.68 16.12 -7.53
N GLN A 238 29.92 14.81 -7.40
CA GLN A 238 30.78 14.06 -8.32
C GLN A 238 30.18 14.00 -9.74
N ASP A 239 28.86 13.77 -9.86
CA ASP A 239 28.15 13.80 -11.15
C ASP A 239 28.22 15.19 -11.80
N GLN A 240 28.22 16.27 -11.00
CA GLN A 240 28.49 17.63 -11.51
C GLN A 240 29.88 17.76 -12.12
N CYS A 241 30.91 17.23 -11.45
CA CYS A 241 32.29 17.31 -11.92
C CYS A 241 32.54 16.45 -13.18
N ALA A 242 31.77 15.36 -13.37
CA ALA A 242 31.85 14.50 -14.55
C ALA A 242 31.14 15.08 -15.80
N SER A 243 30.13 15.94 -15.60
CA SER A 243 29.23 16.40 -16.68
C SER A 243 29.74 17.56 -17.54
N GLY A 244 30.98 18.01 -17.34
CA GLY A 244 31.62 19.10 -18.09
C GLY A 244 31.18 20.51 -17.67
N GLU A 245 32.03 21.51 -17.89
CA GLU A 245 31.75 22.92 -17.56
C GLU A 245 30.59 23.47 -18.43
N GLY A 246 29.39 23.61 -17.87
CA GLY A 246 28.30 24.31 -18.57
C GLY A 246 26.88 24.18 -18.01
N ARG A 247 26.54 23.08 -17.31
CA ARG A 247 25.19 22.89 -16.74
C ARG A 247 25.01 23.67 -15.44
N ALA A 248 23.81 24.19 -15.20
CA ALA A 248 23.48 24.84 -13.94
C ALA A 248 23.44 23.79 -12.81
N SER A 249 23.86 24.15 -11.59
CA SER A 249 23.86 23.24 -10.43
C SER A 249 22.48 22.63 -10.18
N THR A 250 21.42 23.40 -10.39
CA THR A 250 20.02 22.95 -10.28
C THR A 250 19.63 21.90 -11.33
N GLU A 251 20.10 22.03 -12.57
CA GLU A 251 19.85 21.02 -13.62
C GLU A 251 20.53 19.70 -13.29
N ILE A 252 21.73 19.74 -12.69
CA ILE A 252 22.48 18.54 -12.30
C ILE A 252 21.78 17.84 -11.13
N ILE A 253 21.37 18.61 -10.12
CA ILE A 253 20.59 18.08 -9.00
C ILE A 253 19.29 17.46 -9.51
N ARG A 254 18.57 18.16 -10.42
CA ARG A 254 17.34 17.66 -11.03
C ARG A 254 17.57 16.33 -11.75
N SER A 255 18.52 16.27 -12.67
CA SER A 255 18.84 15.02 -13.39
C SER A 255 19.24 13.88 -12.47
N TYR A 256 19.93 14.16 -11.36
CA TYR A 256 20.28 13.14 -10.38
C TYR A 256 19.05 12.64 -9.62
N LEU A 257 18.18 13.54 -9.17
CA LEU A 257 16.96 13.20 -8.42
C LEU A 257 15.93 12.49 -9.32
N GLU A 258 15.79 12.85 -10.58
CA GLU A 258 14.94 12.12 -11.53
C GLU A 258 15.43 10.67 -11.69
N LYS A 259 16.76 10.46 -11.74
CA LYS A 259 17.37 9.13 -11.92
C LYS A 259 17.41 8.28 -10.65
N ASN A 260 17.74 8.87 -9.50
CA ASN A 260 18.00 8.15 -8.25
C ASN A 260 16.93 8.40 -7.18
N GLY A 261 15.97 9.28 -7.45
CA GLY A 261 14.93 9.72 -6.52
C GLY A 261 14.14 8.59 -5.86
N PRO A 262 13.72 7.53 -6.58
CA PRO A 262 13.03 6.41 -5.95
C PRO A 262 13.79 5.77 -4.79
N ASN A 263 15.13 5.72 -4.86
CA ASN A 263 15.98 5.20 -3.78
C ASN A 263 16.04 6.13 -2.57
N LEU A 264 15.83 7.44 -2.78
CA LEU A 264 15.79 8.47 -1.76
C LEU A 264 14.37 8.66 -1.18
N GLY A 265 13.36 8.00 -1.75
CA GLY A 265 11.96 8.17 -1.36
C GLY A 265 11.24 9.31 -2.09
N LEU A 266 11.71 9.69 -3.28
CA LEU A 266 10.98 10.57 -4.20
C LEU A 266 10.13 9.76 -5.18
N PRO A 267 9.03 10.34 -5.68
CA PRO A 267 8.27 9.73 -6.75
C PRO A 267 9.08 9.68 -8.07
N PRO A 268 8.90 8.63 -8.89
CA PRO A 268 9.50 8.58 -10.24
C PRO A 268 9.00 9.76 -11.07
N SER A 269 9.91 10.51 -11.70
CA SER A 269 9.58 11.74 -12.44
C SER A 269 8.58 11.52 -13.57
N GLU A 270 8.61 10.34 -14.19
CA GLU A 270 7.76 9.97 -15.30
C GLU A 270 6.44 9.30 -14.87
N ALA A 271 6.17 9.19 -13.57
CA ALA A 271 5.00 8.45 -13.07
C ALA A 271 3.67 9.06 -13.53
N ASN A 272 3.53 10.39 -13.47
CA ASN A 272 2.38 11.13 -14.01
C ASN A 272 2.65 12.65 -14.06
N GLU A 273 1.70 13.38 -14.65
CA GLU A 273 1.77 14.85 -14.78
C GLU A 273 1.84 15.57 -13.42
N ALA A 274 1.13 15.07 -12.39
CA ALA A 274 1.17 15.67 -11.05
C ALA A 274 2.57 15.58 -10.42
N VAL A 275 3.28 14.48 -10.64
CA VAL A 275 4.68 14.34 -10.20
C VAL A 275 5.59 15.28 -11.00
N SER A 276 5.41 15.39 -12.31
CA SER A 276 6.19 16.35 -13.11
C SER A 276 6.01 17.79 -12.60
N LEU A 277 4.78 18.19 -12.27
CA LEU A 277 4.47 19.50 -11.68
C LEU A 277 5.09 19.69 -10.29
N LEU A 278 5.13 18.64 -9.46
CA LEU A 278 5.81 18.67 -8.16
C LEU A 278 7.30 18.99 -8.33
N TYR A 279 7.98 18.33 -9.26
CA TYR A 279 9.39 18.64 -9.55
C TYR A 279 9.54 20.07 -10.05
N ASP A 280 8.73 20.52 -11.00
CA ASP A 280 8.81 21.90 -11.52
C ASP A 280 8.59 22.94 -10.43
N GLN A 281 7.62 22.73 -9.54
CA GLN A 281 7.32 23.63 -8.42
C GLN A 281 8.48 23.70 -7.42
N VAL A 282 8.99 22.56 -6.97
CA VAL A 282 10.10 22.53 -6.00
C VAL A 282 11.34 23.22 -6.56
N PHE A 283 11.68 22.96 -7.82
CA PHE A 283 12.84 23.59 -8.46
C PHE A 283 12.63 25.07 -8.81
N ALA A 284 11.39 25.51 -9.07
CA ALA A 284 11.07 26.93 -9.22
C ALA A 284 11.19 27.69 -7.89
N ASP A 285 10.74 27.10 -6.78
CA ASP A 285 10.79 27.71 -5.44
C ASP A 285 12.23 27.88 -4.93
N VAL A 286 13.12 26.93 -5.25
CA VAL A 286 14.56 27.04 -4.96
C VAL A 286 15.30 27.86 -6.04
N GLY A 287 14.65 28.08 -7.18
CA GLY A 287 15.15 28.66 -8.43
C GLY A 287 15.46 30.15 -8.39
N GLY A 288 16.47 30.53 -7.59
CA GLY A 288 17.11 31.85 -7.64
C GLY A 288 18.65 31.83 -7.54
N LYS A 289 19.25 30.68 -7.20
CA LYS A 289 20.71 30.55 -6.95
C LYS A 289 21.45 29.88 -8.13
N ASN A 290 21.34 30.45 -9.33
CA ASN A 290 22.10 29.99 -10.52
C ASN A 290 23.58 30.41 -10.41
N ILE A 291 24.38 29.68 -9.64
CA ILE A 291 25.80 29.99 -9.45
C ILE A 291 26.64 28.89 -10.11
N LYS A 292 27.40 29.26 -11.15
CA LYS A 292 28.19 28.35 -12.01
C LYS A 292 29.39 27.70 -11.29
N LYS A 293 29.70 28.13 -10.08
CA LYS A 293 30.72 27.56 -9.19
C LYS A 293 30.27 27.76 -7.76
N LEU A 294 29.72 26.70 -7.17
CA LEU A 294 29.48 26.60 -5.74
C LEU A 294 30.60 25.76 -5.15
N ASP A 295 31.05 26.10 -3.95
CA ASP A 295 31.79 25.12 -3.17
C ASP A 295 30.86 23.99 -2.72
N LYS A 296 31.44 22.90 -2.19
CA LYS A 296 30.67 21.71 -1.82
C LYS A 296 29.62 22.03 -0.74
N ASP A 297 29.89 23.00 0.12
CA ASP A 297 29.02 23.34 1.25
C ASP A 297 27.82 24.15 0.76
N GLU A 298 28.03 25.13 -0.11
CA GLU A 298 26.95 25.89 -0.75
C GLU A 298 26.10 24.99 -1.65
N PHE A 299 26.72 24.08 -2.40
CA PHE A 299 26.01 23.07 -3.20
C PHE A 299 25.16 22.15 -2.32
N GLY A 300 25.73 21.66 -1.22
CA GLY A 300 25.03 20.86 -0.23
C GLY A 300 23.84 21.61 0.39
N GLY A 301 23.97 22.92 0.64
CA GLY A 301 22.87 23.77 1.09
C GLY A 301 21.70 23.77 0.11
N ILE A 302 21.95 23.90 -1.20
CA ILE A 302 20.88 23.85 -2.22
C ILE A 302 20.22 22.48 -2.27
N VAL A 303 21.00 21.39 -2.19
CA VAL A 303 20.43 20.03 -2.16
C VAL A 303 19.52 19.87 -0.94
N LYS A 304 19.94 20.34 0.24
CA LYS A 304 19.14 20.31 1.47
C LYS A 304 17.85 21.11 1.31
N ASP A 305 17.93 22.34 0.80
CA ASP A 305 16.74 23.19 0.53
C ASP A 305 15.73 22.46 -0.38
N ILE A 306 16.22 21.80 -1.45
CA ILE A 306 15.37 21.05 -2.40
C ILE A 306 14.72 19.84 -1.73
N LEU A 307 15.49 19.02 -1.02
CA LEU A 307 14.98 17.81 -0.37
C LEU A 307 13.98 18.15 0.75
N GLU A 308 14.21 19.25 1.48
CA GLU A 308 13.27 19.75 2.49
C GLU A 308 11.95 20.16 1.85
N LYS A 309 11.99 20.89 0.74
CA LYS A 309 10.78 21.27 -0.02
C LYS A 309 10.00 20.06 -0.53
N PHE A 310 10.69 19.05 -1.06
CA PHE A 310 10.02 17.80 -1.43
C PHE A 310 9.37 17.13 -0.22
N ALA A 311 10.06 17.05 0.92
CA ALA A 311 9.52 16.44 2.12
C ALA A 311 8.27 17.17 2.65
N GLU A 312 8.26 18.50 2.61
CA GLU A 312 7.08 19.32 2.97
C GLU A 312 5.90 19.07 2.04
N GLN A 313 6.13 19.09 0.72
CA GLN A 313 5.08 18.92 -0.27
C GLN A 313 4.49 17.50 -0.25
N LEU A 314 5.34 16.47 -0.08
CA LEU A 314 4.91 15.07 -0.01
C LEU A 314 4.23 14.73 1.31
N GLU A 315 4.54 15.44 2.40
CA GLU A 315 3.80 15.30 3.66
C GLU A 315 2.40 15.93 3.55
N ALA A 316 2.29 17.08 2.90
CA ALA A 316 1.01 17.74 2.68
C ALA A 316 0.13 16.99 1.66
N ASN A 317 0.75 16.51 0.58
CA ASN A 317 0.08 15.82 -0.52
C ASN A 317 0.90 14.58 -0.93
N PRO A 318 0.70 13.43 -0.26
CA PRO A 318 1.36 12.19 -0.63
C PRO A 318 1.04 11.76 -2.07
N VAL A 319 2.03 11.18 -2.75
CA VAL A 319 1.85 10.64 -4.10
C VAL A 319 1.54 9.14 -4.01
N PHE A 320 0.50 8.72 -4.72
CA PHE A 320 0.12 7.32 -4.90
C PHE A 320 0.58 6.87 -6.28
N HIS A 321 1.42 5.83 -6.32
CA HIS A 321 1.93 5.26 -7.55
C HIS A 321 1.50 3.81 -7.65
N ASP A 322 0.60 3.53 -8.59
CA ASP A 322 0.18 2.18 -8.92
C ASP A 322 1.32 1.44 -9.65
N LEU A 323 1.66 0.25 -9.18
CA LEU A 323 2.72 -0.58 -9.74
C LEU A 323 2.19 -1.58 -10.78
N ASP A 324 0.87 -1.67 -10.96
CA ASP A 324 0.22 -2.57 -11.93
C ASP A 324 -0.12 -1.87 -13.28
N GLY A 325 0.38 -0.64 -13.48
CA GLY A 325 0.23 0.16 -14.71
C GLY A 325 1.21 -0.16 -15.84
#